data_AF-A0A7L0PMG4-F1
#
_entry.id   AF-A0A7L0PMG4-F1
#
_cell.length_a   1.000
_cell.length_b   1.000
_cell.length_c   1.000
_cell.angle_alpha   90.00
_cell.angle_beta   90.00
_cell.angle_gamma   90.00
#
_symmetry.space_group_name_H-M   'P 1'
#
loop_
_entity.id
_entity.type
_entity.pdbx_description
1 polymer ?
#
loop_
_entity_poly.entity_id
_entity_poly.type
_entity_poly.pdbx_seq_one_letter_code
_entity_poly.pdbx_strand_id
1 'polypeptide(L)' 'GIMLVYDITNEKSFENIRNWVRNIEEHASPDVEKMILGNKCDANDKRQVSREQGEKVS' A
#
# COMPACT_ATOMS: atom_id res chain seq x y z
N GLY A 1 5.85 -1.86 -14.39
CA GLY A 1 5.45 -1.25 -13.13
C GLY A 1 4.59 -2.20 -12.32
N ILE A 2 4.66 -2.13 -11.00
CA ILE A 2 3.88 -2.94 -10.05
C ILE A 2 2.87 -2.02 -9.35
N MET A 3 1.62 -2.44 -9.28
CA MET A 3 0.57 -1.70 -8.59
C MET A 3 0.10 -2.49 -7.37
N LEU A 4 0.24 -1.87 -6.21
CA LEU A 4 -0.12 -2.43 -4.92
C LEU A 4 -1.33 -1.67 -4.37
N VAL A 5 -2.42 -2.37 -4.08
CA VAL A 5 -3.67 -1.76 -3.64
C VAL A 5 -4.04 -2.30 -2.27
N TYR A 6 -4.28 -1.42 -1.31
CA TYR A 6 -4.85 -1.78 0.00
C TYR A 6 -6.21 -1.12 0.19
N ASP A 7 -6.99 -1.63 1.13
CA ASP A 7 -8.27 -1.08 1.52
C ASP A 7 -8.07 -0.18 2.75
N ILE A 8 -8.46 1.11 2.65
CA ILE A 8 -8.24 2.07 3.74
C ILE A 8 -9.05 1.73 5.00
N THR A 9 -10.06 0.87 4.88
CA THR A 9 -10.93 0.40 5.96
C THR A 9 -10.46 -0.92 6.57
N ASN A 10 -9.32 -1.45 6.13
CA ASN A 10 -8.77 -2.73 6.57
C ASN A 10 -7.25 -2.62 6.81
N GLU A 11 -6.85 -2.40 8.06
CA GLU A 11 -5.44 -2.28 8.45
C GLU A 11 -4.59 -3.49 8.04
N LYS A 12 -5.13 -4.70 8.13
CA LYS A 12 -4.41 -5.93 7.74
C LYS A 12 -4.07 -5.96 6.25
N SER A 13 -4.92 -5.37 5.41
CA SER A 13 -4.61 -5.24 3.98
C SER A 13 -3.41 -4.33 3.73
N PHE A 14 -3.22 -3.30 4.57
CA PHE A 14 -2.09 -2.39 4.51
C PHE A 14 -0.81 -3.01 5.07
N GLU A 15 -0.89 -3.82 6.14
CA GLU A 15 0.25 -4.62 6.61
C GLU A 15 0.77 -5.56 5.51
N ASN A 16 -0.13 -6.18 4.74
CA ASN A 16 0.27 -7.01 3.61
C ASN A 16 1.05 -6.22 2.56
N ILE A 17 0.68 -4.96 2.28
CA ILE A 17 1.44 -4.11 1.34
C ILE A 17 2.87 -3.90 1.80
N ARG A 18 3.13 -3.68 3.09
CA ARG A 18 4.50 -3.53 3.61
C ARG A 18 5.35 -4.76 3.35
N ASN A 19 4.78 -5.95 3.49
CA ASN A 19 5.47 -7.21 3.19
C ASN A 19 5.73 -7.35 1.69
N TRP A 20 4.76 -6.98 0.84
CA TRP A 20 4.94 -6.98 -0.61
C TRP A 20 6.02 -6.01 -1.07
N VAL A 21 6.09 -4.81 -0.49
CA VAL A 21 7.13 -3.82 -0.80
C VAL A 21 8.52 -4.39 -0.52
N ARG A 22 8.72 -5.02 0.65
CA ARG A 22 10.00 -5.68 0.99
C ARG A 22 10.35 -6.80 0.01
N ASN A 23 9.38 -7.65 -0.34
CA ASN A 23 9.62 -8.72 -1.30
C ASN A 23 10.04 -8.19 -2.67
N ILE A 24 9.44 -7.09 -3.13
CA ILE A 24 9.81 -6.45 -4.40
C ILE A 24 11.22 -5.88 -4.30
N GLU A 25 11.57 -5.22 -3.21
CA GLU A 25 12.91 -4.67 -2.97
C GLU A 25 14.00 -5.75 -2.94
N GLU A 26 13.68 -6.95 -2.44
CA GLU A 26 14.62 -8.07 -2.37
C GLU A 26 14.77 -8.86 -3.69
N HIS A 27 13.71 -8.95 -4.50
CA HIS A 27 13.65 -9.90 -5.61
C HIS A 27 13.47 -9.27 -7.01
N ALA A 28 13.04 -8.01 -7.10
CA ALA A 28 12.78 -7.38 -8.39
C ALA A 28 13.97 -6.53 -8.88
N SER A 29 13.95 -6.18 -10.17
CA SER A 29 14.93 -5.26 -10.75
C SER A 29 14.85 -3.89 -10.05
N PRO A 30 15.99 -3.22 -9.78
CA PRO A 30 16.01 -1.89 -9.16
C PRO A 30 15.20 -0.84 -9.92
N ASP A 31 15.06 -1.03 -11.23
CA ASP A 31 14.36 -0.09 -12.13
C ASP A 31 12.86 -0.37 -12.21
N VAL A 32 12.31 -1.29 -11.40
CA VAL A 32 10.88 -1.56 -11.42
C VAL A 32 10.13 -0.41 -10.75
N GLU A 33 9.37 0.34 -11.54
CA GLU A 33 8.46 1.33 -10.96
C GLU A 33 7.35 0.66 -10.15
N LYS A 34 7.03 1.21 -8.98
CA LYS A 34 5.94 0.74 -8.12
C LYS A 34 5.01 1.88 -7.73
N MET A 35 3.72 1.57 -7.62
CA MET A 35 2.69 2.51 -7.17
C MET A 35 1.83 1.85 -6.09
N ILE A 36 1.59 2.59 -5.01
CA ILE A 36 0.73 2.15 -3.90
C ILE A 36 -0.55 2.97 -3.91
N LEU A 37 -1.70 2.30 -3.84
CA LEU A 37 -3.03 2.91 -3.91
C LEU A 37 -3.88 2.50 -2.71
N GLY A 38 -4.39 3.49 -1.98
CA GLY A 38 -5.44 3.28 -0.99
C GLY A 38 -6.82 3.27 -1.67
N ASN A 39 -7.52 2.14 -1.60
CA ASN A 39 -8.85 1.93 -2.15
C ASN A 39 -9.95 2.16 -1.10
N LYS A 40 -11.20 2.36 -1.56
CA LYS A 40 -12.40 2.65 -0.74
C LYS A 40 -12.39 4.00 -0.04
N CYS A 41 -11.83 5.02 -0.70
CA CYS A 41 -11.77 6.38 -0.19
C CYS A 41 -13.14 7.03 0.09
N ASP A 42 -14.20 6.48 -0.48
CA ASP A 42 -15.60 6.82 -0.19
C ASP A 42 -16.02 6.47 1.24
N ALA A 43 -15.43 5.43 1.84
CA ALA A 43 -15.76 4.97 3.20
C ALA A 43 -14.89 5.64 4.28
N ASN A 44 -14.72 6.96 4.20
CA ASN A 44 -13.78 7.70 5.05
C ASN A 44 -14.11 7.59 6.56
N ASP A 45 -15.38 7.44 6.93
CA ASP A 45 -15.81 7.27 8.32
C ASP A 45 -15.35 5.94 8.95
N LYS A 46 -14.98 4.97 8.10
CA LYS A 46 -14.45 3.66 8.50
C LYS A 46 -12.94 3.56 8.26
N ARG A 47 -12.27 4.68 7.98
CA ARG A 47 -10.85 4.71 7.71
C ARG A 47 -10.07 4.20 8.92
N GLN A 48 -9.30 3.14 8.70
CA GLN A 48 -8.35 2.57 9.67
C GLN A 48 -6.90 2.97 9.33
N VAL A 49 -6.63 3.28 8.05
CA VAL A 49 -5.32 3.70 7.58
C VAL A 49 -5.34 5.16 7.16
N SER A 50 -4.58 5.99 7.87
CA SER A 50 -4.43 7.41 7.55
C SER A 50 -3.71 7.62 6.22
N ARG A 51 -3.93 8.79 5.62
CA ARG A 51 -3.22 9.16 4.38
C ARG A 51 -1.71 9.24 4.62
N GLU A 52 -1.29 9.82 5.74
CA GLU A 52 0.12 9.93 6.14
C GLU A 52 0.77 8.55 6.32
N GLN A 53 0.03 7.56 6.87
CA GLN A 53 0.53 6.18 6.95
C GLN A 53 0.80 5.61 5.56
N GLY A 54 -0.12 5.82 4.61
CA GLY A 54 0.03 5.38 3.22
C GLY A 54 1.25 6.01 2.52
N GLU A 55 1.44 7.32 2.68
CA GLU A 55 2.54 8.10 2.10
C GLU A 55 3.92 7.73 2.67
N LYS A 56 3.98 7.18 3.89
CA LYS A 56 5.23 6.68 4.49
C LYS A 56 5.69 5.31 3.95
N VAL A 57 4.83 4.59 3.24
CA VAL A 57 5.13 3.25 2.70
C VAL A 57 5.53 3.30 1.23
N SER A 58 5.14 4.35 0.51
CA SER A 58 5.59 4.63 -0.87
C SER A 58 7.02 5.13 -0.90
#